data_AF-A0A7J9F3E2-F1
#
_entry.id   AF-A0A7J9F3E2-F1
#
_cell.length_a   1.000
_cell.length_b   1.000
_cell.length_c   1.000
_cell.angle_alpha   90.00
_cell.angle_beta   90.00
_cell.angle_gamma   90.00
#
_symmetry.space_group_name_H-M   'P 1'
#
loop_
_entity.id
_entity.type
_entity.pdbx_description
1 polymer ?
#
loop_
_entity_poly.entity_id
_entity_poly.type
_entity_poly.pdbx_seq_one_letter_code
_entity_poly.pdbx_strand_id
1 'polypeptide(L)'
;MCVNTEAIAFNFAHTLSAATSTRMSNELGAEKPEKANNVMVVPLKLVVLLTLIPVLALVFGHNTWAGFFSDFPSIIENFASMTPFLAISIILAL
;
A
#
# COMPACT_ATOMS: atom_id res chain seq x y z
N MET A 1 -8.95 -13.18 1.39
CA MET A 1 -8.24 -12.35 2.42
C MET A 1 -6.96 -11.76 1.86
N CYS A 2 -6.00 -12.56 1.38
CA CYS A 2 -4.75 -12.05 0.79
C CYS A 2 -4.98 -11.05 -0.36
N VAL A 3 -5.68 -11.47 -1.42
CA VAL A 3 -5.97 -10.61 -2.59
C VAL A 3 -6.70 -9.33 -2.20
N ASN A 4 -7.65 -9.38 -1.27
CA ASN A 4 -8.35 -8.17 -0.80
C ASN A 4 -7.41 -7.20 -0.08
N THR A 5 -6.50 -7.73 0.75
CA THR A 5 -5.51 -6.92 1.48
C THR A 5 -4.54 -6.26 0.50
N GLU A 6 -4.06 -7.02 -0.48
CA GLU A 6 -3.20 -6.52 -1.55
C GLU A 6 -3.91 -5.48 -2.43
N ALA A 7 -5.16 -5.73 -2.80
CA ALA A 7 -5.96 -4.80 -3.58
C ALA A 7 -6.14 -3.46 -2.86
N ILE A 8 -6.37 -3.45 -1.54
CA ILE A 8 -6.50 -2.19 -0.77
C ILE A 8 -5.18 -1.39 -0.83
N ALA A 9 -4.05 -2.04 -0.57
CA ALA A 9 -2.73 -1.39 -0.63
C ALA A 9 -2.43 -0.84 -2.03
N PHE A 10 -2.67 -1.66 -3.06
CA PHE A 10 -2.45 -1.28 -4.45
C PHE A 10 -3.34 -0.11 -4.88
N ASN A 11 -4.64 -0.15 -4.56
CA ASN A 11 -5.56 0.93 -4.93
C ASN A 11 -5.14 2.26 -4.30
N PHE A 12 -4.72 2.26 -3.04
CA PHE A 12 -4.27 3.49 -2.39
C PHE A 12 -2.99 4.04 -3.03
N ALA A 13 -2.01 3.18 -3.32
CA ALA A 13 -0.78 3.57 -4.01
C ALA A 13 -1.08 4.13 -5.41
N HIS A 14 -1.97 3.48 -6.14
CA HIS A 14 -2.40 3.91 -7.47
C HIS A 14 -3.09 5.27 -7.43
N THR A 15 -3.99 5.51 -6.47
CA THR A 15 -4.63 6.83 -6.28
C THR A 15 -3.60 7.92 -5.97
N LEU A 16 -2.61 7.63 -5.13
CA LEU A 16 -1.52 8.57 -4.83
C LEU A 16 -0.70 8.90 -6.08
N SER A 17 -0.36 7.89 -6.89
CA SER A 17 0.35 8.07 -8.15
C SER A 17 -0.46 8.92 -9.14
N ALA A 18 -1.76 8.68 -9.26
CA ALA A 18 -2.65 9.48 -10.10
C ALA A 18 -2.71 10.95 -9.64
N ALA A 19 -2.90 11.20 -8.34
CA ALA A 19 -2.93 12.55 -7.78
C ALA A 19 -1.59 13.29 -7.97
N THR A 20 -0.48 12.57 -7.81
CA THR A 20 0.86 13.11 -8.03
C THR A 20 1.08 13.48 -9.49
N SER A 21 0.66 12.62 -10.42
CA SER A 21 0.74 12.85 -11.86
C SER A 21 0.00 14.12 -12.28
N THR A 22 -1.25 14.32 -11.82
CA THR A 22 -2.00 15.55 -12.09
C THR A 22 -1.29 16.79 -11.54
N ARG A 23 -0.78 16.73 -10.31
CA ARG A 23 -0.06 17.87 -9.71
C ARG A 23 1.25 18.18 -10.42
N MET A 24 2.02 17.15 -10.77
CA MET A 24 3.28 17.28 -11.49
C MET A 24 3.06 17.85 -12.88
N SER A 25 2.04 17.36 -13.60
CA SER A 25 1.65 17.86 -14.93
C SER A 25 1.25 19.34 -14.88
N ASN A 26 0.51 19.76 -13.85
CA ASN A 26 0.14 21.17 -13.68
C ASN A 26 1.36 22.08 -13.45
N GLU A 27 2.36 21.67 -12.66
CA GLU A 27 3.58 22.47 -12.45
C GLU A 27 4.47 22.50 -13.71
N LEU A 28 4.54 21.40 -14.46
CA LEU A 28 5.25 21.35 -15.74
C LEU A 28 4.58 22.24 -16.79
N GLY A 29 3.25 22.22 -16.88
CA GLY A 29 2.47 23.08 -17.79
C GLY A 29 2.54 24.56 -17.45
N ALA A 30 2.92 24.91 -16.21
CA ALA A 30 3.17 26.28 -15.78
C ALA A 30 4.64 26.72 -15.96
N GLU A 31 5.43 25.96 -16.73
CA GLU A 31 6.88 26.18 -16.97
C GLU A 31 7.71 26.22 -15.67
N LYS A 32 7.32 25.44 -14.64
CA LYS A 32 8.01 25.35 -13.34
C LYS A 32 8.60 23.96 -13.09
N PRO A 33 9.60 23.51 -13.87
CA PRO A 33 10.15 22.16 -13.77
C PRO A 33 10.79 21.87 -12.40
N GLU A 34 11.39 22.86 -11.75
CA GLU A 34 11.95 22.67 -10.41
C GLU A 34 10.87 22.39 -9.35
N LYS A 35 9.72 23.04 -9.45
CA LYS A 35 8.59 22.77 -8.55
C LYS A 35 7.98 21.40 -8.83
N ALA A 36 7.90 20.99 -10.09
CA ALA A 36 7.43 19.66 -10.45
C ALA A 36 8.28 18.54 -9.82
N ASN A 37 9.61 18.72 -9.76
CA ASN A 37 10.49 17.79 -9.06
C ASN A 37 10.18 17.75 -7.55
N ASN A 38 10.03 18.92 -6.92
CA ASN A 38 9.75 18.99 -5.49
C ASN A 38 8.39 18.37 -5.10
N VAL A 39 7.42 18.31 -6.02
CA VAL A 39 6.12 17.63 -5.80
C VAL A 39 6.29 16.14 -5.52
N MET A 40 7.37 15.49 -5.98
CA MET A 40 7.62 14.06 -5.82
C MET A 40 8.03 13.65 -4.40
N VAL A 41 8.52 14.59 -3.58
CA VAL A 41 9.08 14.27 -2.25
C VAL A 41 8.00 13.76 -1.28
N VAL A 42 6.81 14.36 -1.29
CA VAL A 42 5.72 13.98 -0.39
C VAL A 42 5.13 12.60 -0.75
N PRO A 43 4.78 12.33 -2.02
CA PRO A 43 4.31 11.01 -2.46
C PRO A 43 5.29 9.89 -2.16
N LEU A 44 6.60 10.09 -2.39
CA LEU A 44 7.61 9.07 -2.09
C LEU A 44 7.63 8.67 -0.61
N LYS A 45 7.56 9.65 0.31
CA LYS A 45 7.45 9.38 1.74
C LYS A 45 6.16 8.64 2.09
N LEU A 46 5.06 9.00 1.42
CA LEU A 46 3.76 8.41 1.67
C LEU A 46 3.69 6.96 1.16
N VAL A 47 4.32 6.62 0.03
CA VAL A 47 4.45 5.25 -0.47
C VAL A 47 5.22 4.39 0.52
N VAL A 48 6.36 4.87 1.04
CA VAL A 48 7.14 4.14 2.04
C VAL A 48 6.28 3.85 3.28
N LEU A 49 5.53 4.84 3.77
CA LEU A 49 4.63 4.66 4.90
C LEU A 49 3.50 3.67 4.57
N LEU A 50 2.94 3.75 3.37
CA LEU A 50 1.86 2.90 2.89
C LEU A 50 2.30 1.45 2.71
N THR A 51 3.57 1.18 2.43
CA THR A 51 4.12 -0.19 2.42
C THR A 51 4.39 -0.68 3.85
N LEU A 52 4.94 0.17 4.72
CA LEU A 52 5.30 -0.19 6.09
C LEU A 52 4.09 -0.53 6.97
N ILE A 53 3.03 0.28 6.93
CA ILE A 53 1.83 0.09 7.75
C ILE A 53 1.19 -1.30 7.57
N PRO A 54 0.81 -1.75 6.35
CA PRO A 54 0.18 -3.05 6.15
C PRO A 54 1.14 -4.20 6.44
N VAL A 55 2.43 -4.06 6.14
CA VAL A 55 3.42 -5.09 6.49
C VAL A 55 3.51 -5.27 8.01
N LEU A 56 3.59 -4.17 8.77
CA LEU A 56 3.59 -4.22 10.23
C LEU A 56 2.25 -4.76 10.77
N ALA A 57 1.12 -4.32 10.22
CA ALA A 57 -0.20 -4.80 10.60
C ALA A 57 -0.37 -6.32 10.35
N LEU A 58 0.20 -6.84 9.27
CA LEU A 58 0.21 -8.26 8.96
C LEU A 58 1.14 -9.03 9.90
N VAL A 59 2.36 -8.55 10.14
CA VAL A 59 3.32 -9.22 11.04
C VAL A 59 2.79 -9.31 12.47
N PHE A 60 2.26 -8.22 13.02
CA PHE A 60 1.83 -8.16 14.43
C PHE A 60 0.34 -8.48 14.63
N GLY A 61 -0.50 -8.34 13.60
CA GLY A 61 -1.95 -8.33 13.72
C GLY A 61 -2.70 -9.26 12.76
N HIS A 62 -2.03 -10.16 12.03
CA HIS A 62 -2.68 -11.05 11.04
C HIS A 62 -3.89 -11.81 11.59
N ASN A 63 -3.87 -12.25 12.86
CA ASN A 63 -5.01 -12.95 13.47
C ASN A 63 -6.23 -12.03 13.66
N THR A 64 -6.01 -10.78 14.07
CA THR A 64 -7.08 -9.79 14.20
C THR A 64 -7.62 -9.40 12.83
N TRP A 65 -6.71 -9.21 11.85
CA TRP A 65 -7.08 -8.92 10.47
C TRP A 65 -7.93 -10.03 9.85
N ALA A 66 -7.52 -11.29 10.00
CA ALA A 66 -8.26 -12.45 9.53
C ALA A 66 -9.63 -12.59 10.22
N GLY A 67 -9.70 -12.24 11.51
CA GLY A 67 -10.95 -12.22 12.28
C GLY A 67 -12.02 -11.28 11.71
N PHE A 68 -11.65 -10.21 10.99
CA PHE A 68 -12.64 -9.37 10.29
C PHE A 68 -13.29 -10.06 9.08
N PHE A 69 -12.68 -11.13 8.56
CA PHE A 69 -13.18 -11.86 7.39
C PHE A 69 -13.79 -13.21 7.74
N SER A 70 -13.35 -13.85 8.83
CA SER A 70 -13.76 -15.20 9.19
C SER A 70 -13.59 -15.48 10.69
N ASP A 71 -14.60 -16.09 11.29
CA ASP A 71 -14.58 -16.54 12.69
C ASP A 71 -14.03 -17.97 12.87
N PHE A 72 -13.78 -18.70 11.76
CA PHE A 72 -13.27 -20.07 11.82
C PHE A 72 -11.75 -20.13 12.09
N PRO A 73 -11.30 -20.78 13.17
CA PRO A 73 -9.87 -20.85 13.52
C PRO A 73 -8.98 -21.45 12.44
N SER A 74 -9.47 -22.48 11.73
CA SER A 74 -8.75 -23.14 10.65
C SER A 74 -8.46 -22.22 9.46
N ILE A 75 -9.34 -21.26 9.19
CA ILE A 75 -9.14 -20.26 8.12
C ILE A 75 -8.13 -19.20 8.55
N ILE A 76 -8.15 -18.80 9.83
CA ILE A 76 -7.20 -17.84 10.41
C ILE A 76 -5.78 -18.43 10.40
N GLU A 77 -5.62 -19.70 10.81
CA GLU A 77 -4.31 -20.38 10.82
C GLU A 77 -3.73 -20.54 9.41
N ASN A 78 -4.57 -20.91 8.44
CA ASN A 78 -4.16 -20.95 7.03
C ASN A 78 -3.72 -19.57 6.51
N PHE A 79 -4.41 -18.50 6.90
CA PHE A 79 -4.00 -17.14 6.53
C PHE A 79 -2.68 -16.73 7.19
N ALA A 80 -2.47 -17.10 8.47
CA ALA A 80 -1.21 -16.86 9.17
C ALA A 80 -0.01 -17.47 8.41
N SER A 81 -0.16 -18.69 7.91
CA SER A 81 0.88 -19.34 7.10
C SER A 81 1.18 -18.63 5.76
N MET A 82 0.21 -17.92 5.18
CA MET A 82 0.37 -17.20 3.91
C MET A 82 0.80 -15.73 4.09
N THR A 83 0.74 -15.22 5.31
CA THR A 83 1.07 -13.84 5.68
C THR A 83 2.47 -13.38 5.21
N PRO A 84 3.56 -14.17 5.34
CA PRO A 84 4.87 -13.72 4.87
C PRO A 84 4.94 -13.58 3.34
N PHE A 85 4.31 -14.49 2.60
CA PHE A 85 4.22 -14.38 1.13
C PHE A 85 3.41 -13.17 0.70
N LEU A 86 2.30 -12.88 1.40
CA LEU A 86 1.49 -11.69 1.17
C LEU A 86 2.28 -10.40 1.42
N ALA A 87 3.06 -10.33 2.51
CA ALA A 87 3.88 -9.17 2.82
C ALA A 87 4.95 -8.91 1.73
N ILE A 88 5.59 -9.97 1.23
CA ILE A 88 6.54 -9.86 0.11
C ILE A 88 5.84 -9.37 -1.17
N SER A 89 4.64 -9.87 -1.46
CA SER A 89 3.85 -9.43 -2.63
C SER A 89 3.54 -7.94 -2.56
N ILE A 90 3.08 -7.46 -1.41
CA ILE A 90 2.76 -6.03 -1.20
C ILE A 90 4.01 -5.16 -1.38
N ILE A 91 5.17 -5.60 -0.89
CA ILE A 91 6.44 -4.87 -1.08
C ILE A 91 6.88 -4.86 -2.54
N LEU A 92 6.65 -5.94 -3.29
CA LEU A 92 7.02 -6.02 -4.71
C LEU A 92 6.05 -5.23 -5.61
N ALA A 93 4.79 -5.14 -5.21
CA ALA A 93 3.73 -4.50 -5.98
C ALA A 93 3.67 -2.97 -5.83
N LEU A 94 4.21 -2.41 -4.74
CA LEU A 94 4.29 -0.96 -4.45
C LEU A 94 5.68 -0.40 -4.74
#